data_AF-A0A2E5UJG8-F1
#
_entry.id   AF-A0A2E5UJG8-F1
#
_cell.length_a   1.000
_cell.length_b   1.000
_cell.length_c   1.000
_cell.angle_alpha   90.00
_cell.angle_beta   90.00
_cell.angle_gamma   90.00
#
_symmetry.space_group_name_H-M   'P 1'
#
loop_
_entity.id
_entity.type
_entity.pdbx_description
1 polymer ?
#
loop_
_entity_poly.entity_id
_entity_poly.type
_entity_poly.pdbx_seq_one_letter_code
_entity_poly.pdbx_strand_id
1 'polypeptide(L)'
;MRLFDKADYSFIQKARGAAFFSGTLILIGVTSMVLNVQSIGSWQNYGVDFSGGSLIQVRFETAVSATEIRSALGGAEAPPITRFGEENEFVVRAGLGGEEMDVVRQRIEQQLAAAFQESSFSIVRTETVGPKIGAELQTKAGMAILFSFILTLIYIAIRFQFRFGLAAVIATVHDIMITLGFLAVLRIEIALPTVAAILTIVGYSLNDTIVVFDRIRENLNSRGGRRQDPVELINQSINETLPRTILTSGTTLVVLLALLVVGGVVIKDFTSVLILGVIVGTYSSIFIASPALLRIQKYFDRKEKLKGGKKRSSGPVSVSAGV
;
A
#
# COMPACT_ATOMS: atom_id res chain seq x y z
N MET A 1 14.75 -27.78 5.62
CA MET A 1 14.86 -27.53 4.16
C MET A 1 15.93 -26.48 3.92
N ARG A 2 16.96 -26.79 3.13
CA ARG A 2 18.02 -25.85 2.73
C ARG A 2 17.60 -25.09 1.46
N LEU A 3 16.47 -24.37 1.54
CA LEU A 3 16.07 -23.43 0.50
C LEU A 3 17.08 -22.28 0.54
N PHE A 4 17.78 -22.02 -0.58
CA PHE A 4 18.77 -20.94 -0.75
C PHE A 4 20.17 -21.13 -0.15
N ASP A 5 20.59 -22.35 0.19
CA ASP A 5 21.93 -22.67 0.76
C ASP A 5 23.14 -22.22 -0.10
N LYS A 6 22.89 -21.85 -1.38
CA LYS A 6 23.87 -21.34 -2.35
C LYS A 6 23.32 -20.16 -3.17
N ALA A 7 22.46 -19.33 -2.59
CA ALA A 7 21.94 -18.17 -3.30
C ALA A 7 23.07 -17.18 -3.61
N ASP A 8 23.34 -16.98 -4.90
CA ASP A 8 24.30 -16.00 -5.42
C ASP A 8 23.66 -15.22 -6.57
N TYR A 9 22.64 -14.44 -6.22
CA TYR A 9 21.90 -13.62 -7.16
C TYR A 9 22.43 -12.19 -7.19
N SER A 10 22.61 -11.68 -8.41
CA SER A 10 22.99 -10.30 -8.70
C SER A 10 21.78 -9.37 -8.75
N PHE A 11 21.27 -8.97 -7.58
CA PHE A 11 20.07 -8.13 -7.44
C PHE A 11 20.27 -6.68 -7.89
N ILE A 12 21.37 -6.05 -7.46
CA ILE A 12 21.64 -4.64 -7.75
C ILE A 12 21.78 -4.36 -9.24
N GLN A 13 22.31 -5.31 -10.01
CA GLN A 13 22.44 -5.21 -11.46
C GLN A 13 21.06 -5.19 -12.14
N LYS A 14 20.09 -5.95 -11.61
CA LYS A 14 18.72 -6.01 -12.12
C LYS A 14 17.83 -4.87 -11.62
N ALA A 15 18.27 -4.11 -10.61
CA ALA A 15 17.50 -3.03 -9.99
C ALA A 15 17.02 -1.94 -10.96
N ARG A 16 17.70 -1.70 -12.09
CA ARG A 16 17.25 -0.73 -13.10
C ARG A 16 15.96 -1.17 -13.79
N GLY A 17 15.87 -2.45 -14.18
CA GLY A 17 14.65 -3.00 -14.79
C GLY A 17 13.49 -3.01 -13.80
N ALA A 18 13.77 -3.38 -12.55
CA ALA A 18 12.80 -3.33 -11.46
C ALA A 18 12.29 -1.89 -11.22
N ALA A 19 13.17 -0.90 -11.14
CA ALA A 19 12.77 0.50 -10.98
C ALA A 19 11.93 1.02 -12.17
N PHE A 20 12.22 0.59 -13.40
CA PHE A 20 11.42 0.94 -14.57
C PHE A 20 10.02 0.32 -14.51
N PHE A 21 9.92 -0.95 -14.15
CA PHE A 21 8.65 -1.64 -13.94
C PHE A 21 7.80 -0.95 -12.87
N SER A 22 8.40 -0.69 -11.70
CA SER A 22 7.76 0.07 -10.62
C SER A 22 7.31 1.47 -11.07
N GLY A 23 8.16 2.19 -11.80
CA GLY A 23 7.82 3.51 -12.33
C GLY A 23 6.62 3.47 -13.28
N THR A 24 6.52 2.41 -14.09
CA THR A 24 5.37 2.18 -14.99
C THR A 24 4.09 1.92 -14.20
N LEU A 25 4.14 1.08 -13.16
CA LEU A 25 2.99 0.82 -12.28
C LEU A 25 2.51 2.08 -11.57
N ILE A 26 3.44 2.88 -11.03
CA ILE A 26 3.11 4.16 -10.40
C ILE A 26 2.48 5.12 -11.41
N LEU A 27 3.02 5.19 -12.64
CA LEU A 27 2.45 6.02 -13.69
C LEU A 27 1.02 5.60 -14.03
N ILE A 28 0.77 4.30 -14.24
CA ILE A 28 -0.57 3.77 -14.48
C ILE A 28 -1.51 4.12 -13.32
N GLY A 29 -1.06 3.95 -12.08
CA GLY A 29 -1.82 4.29 -10.89
C GLY A 29 -2.20 5.77 -10.83
N VAL A 30 -1.23 6.66 -11.03
CA VAL A 30 -1.46 8.13 -11.04
C VAL A 30 -2.39 8.53 -12.18
N THR A 31 -2.19 7.99 -13.38
CA THR A 31 -3.10 8.22 -14.52
C THR A 31 -4.52 7.77 -14.17
N SER A 32 -4.68 6.59 -13.55
CA SER A 32 -5.99 6.11 -13.11
C SER A 32 -6.62 7.02 -12.07
N MET A 33 -5.85 7.56 -11.12
CA MET A 33 -6.37 8.53 -10.14
C MET A 33 -6.91 9.79 -10.83
N VAL A 34 -6.19 10.32 -11.84
CA VAL A 34 -6.63 11.48 -12.61
C VAL A 34 -7.89 11.18 -13.41
N LEU A 35 -7.96 10.02 -14.06
CA LEU A 35 -9.15 9.59 -14.82
C LEU A 35 -10.35 9.37 -13.91
N ASN A 36 -10.13 8.87 -12.68
CA ASN A 36 -11.20 8.69 -11.70
C ASN A 36 -11.82 10.03 -11.26
N VAL A 37 -11.05 11.12 -11.17
CA VAL A 37 -11.62 12.45 -10.88
C VAL A 37 -12.70 12.82 -11.90
N GLN A 38 -12.50 12.49 -13.18
CA GLN A 38 -13.49 12.76 -14.24
C GLN A 38 -14.63 11.73 -14.25
N SER A 39 -14.33 10.46 -13.95
CA SER A 39 -15.31 9.37 -14.05
C SER A 39 -16.23 9.24 -12.84
N ILE A 40 -15.73 9.45 -11.62
CA ILE A 40 -16.46 9.22 -10.36
C ILE A 40 -16.47 10.47 -9.46
N GLY A 41 -15.90 11.59 -9.90
CA GLY A 41 -15.85 12.84 -9.12
C GLY A 41 -14.79 12.86 -8.03
N SER A 42 -14.03 11.78 -7.84
CA SER A 42 -12.97 11.65 -6.84
C SER A 42 -11.78 10.87 -7.38
N TRP A 43 -10.58 11.18 -6.89
CA TRP A 43 -9.33 10.52 -7.30
C TRP A 43 -9.22 9.06 -6.81
N GLN A 44 -10.04 8.68 -5.83
CA GLN A 44 -10.16 7.34 -5.26
C GLN A 44 -11.63 6.99 -5.04
N ASN A 45 -11.97 5.70 -5.02
CA ASN A 45 -13.32 5.22 -4.71
C ASN A 45 -13.54 5.20 -3.19
N TYR A 46 -14.12 6.27 -2.63
CA TYR A 46 -14.36 6.36 -1.18
C TYR A 46 -15.65 5.64 -0.80
N GLY A 47 -15.56 4.84 0.26
CA GLY A 47 -16.70 4.15 0.85
C GLY A 47 -17.62 5.06 1.66
N VAL A 48 -18.74 4.48 2.10
CA VAL A 48 -19.76 5.16 2.91
C VAL A 48 -19.20 5.76 4.21
N ASP A 49 -18.13 5.16 4.75
CA ASP A 49 -17.39 5.66 5.92
C ASP A 49 -16.81 7.06 5.73
N PHE A 50 -16.53 7.47 4.48
CA PHE A 50 -15.90 8.75 4.16
C PHE A 50 -16.78 9.66 3.31
N SER A 51 -17.55 9.10 2.37
CA SER A 51 -18.49 9.87 1.55
C SER A 51 -19.76 10.27 2.31
N GLY A 52 -20.08 9.55 3.40
CA GLY A 52 -21.43 9.53 3.95
C GLY A 52 -22.40 8.77 3.03
N GLY A 53 -23.43 8.18 3.61
CA GLY A 53 -24.36 7.32 2.87
C GLY A 53 -25.07 6.30 3.74
N SER A 54 -25.96 5.54 3.12
CA SER A 54 -26.61 4.37 3.69
C SER A 54 -26.15 3.10 2.99
N LEU A 55 -25.82 2.09 3.78
CA LEU A 55 -25.51 0.75 3.34
C LEU A 55 -26.72 -0.13 3.69
N ILE A 56 -27.40 -0.64 2.67
CA ILE A 56 -28.58 -1.50 2.82
C ILE A 56 -28.23 -2.89 2.31
N GLN A 57 -28.27 -3.87 3.21
CA GLN A 57 -28.05 -5.27 2.92
C GLN A 57 -29.39 -5.95 2.66
N VAL A 58 -29.54 -6.53 1.47
CA VAL A 58 -30.75 -7.19 1.00
C VAL A 58 -30.43 -8.65 0.70
N ARG A 59 -31.27 -9.55 1.18
CA ARG A 59 -31.20 -10.99 0.89
C ARG A 59 -32.43 -11.43 0.12
N PHE A 60 -32.21 -12.13 -0.98
CA PHE A 60 -33.25 -12.73 -1.81
C PHE A 60 -33.39 -14.22 -1.49
N GLU A 61 -34.63 -14.74 -1.58
CA GLU A 61 -34.89 -16.17 -1.41
C GLU A 61 -34.46 -16.97 -2.65
N THR A 62 -34.53 -16.36 -3.83
CA THR A 62 -34.17 -16.96 -5.12
C THR A 62 -32.93 -16.32 -5.71
N ALA A 63 -32.31 -17.02 -6.68
CA ALA A 63 -31.14 -16.52 -7.38
C ALA A 63 -31.48 -15.28 -8.21
N VAL A 64 -30.98 -14.13 -7.77
CA VAL A 64 -31.11 -12.84 -8.45
C VAL A 64 -29.72 -12.32 -8.80
N SER A 65 -29.56 -11.70 -9.97
CA SER A 65 -28.32 -11.07 -10.39
C SER A 65 -28.23 -9.61 -9.96
N ALA A 66 -27.01 -9.12 -9.75
CA ALA A 66 -26.78 -7.69 -9.47
C ALA A 66 -27.31 -6.78 -10.59
N THR A 67 -27.40 -7.28 -11.83
CA THR A 67 -27.94 -6.54 -12.99
C THR A 67 -29.44 -6.36 -12.90
N GLU A 68 -30.18 -7.37 -12.44
CA GLU A 68 -31.62 -7.29 -12.22
C GLU A 68 -31.94 -6.32 -11.09
N ILE A 69 -31.20 -6.40 -9.97
CA ILE A 69 -31.33 -5.44 -8.86
C ILE A 69 -31.02 -4.02 -9.35
N ARG A 70 -29.97 -3.85 -10.16
CA ARG A 70 -29.62 -2.56 -10.76
C ARG A 70 -30.76 -2.01 -11.63
N SER A 71 -31.38 -2.87 -12.43
CA SER A 71 -32.49 -2.49 -13.29
C SER A 71 -33.72 -2.06 -12.48
N ALA A 72 -34.00 -2.74 -11.37
CA ALA A 72 -35.06 -2.38 -10.43
C ALA A 72 -34.82 -1.03 -9.73
N LEU A 73 -33.56 -0.70 -9.45
CA LEU A 73 -33.17 0.52 -8.73
C LEU A 73 -32.84 1.72 -9.63
N GLY A 74 -33.37 1.76 -10.87
CA GLY A 74 -33.19 2.91 -11.78
C GLY A 74 -32.07 2.76 -12.82
N GLY A 75 -31.55 1.55 -13.02
CA GLY A 75 -30.64 1.22 -14.11
C GLY A 75 -29.31 1.95 -14.02
N ALA A 76 -29.09 2.94 -14.90
CA ALA A 76 -27.83 3.69 -14.96
C ALA A 76 -27.64 4.64 -13.75
N GLU A 77 -28.72 5.07 -13.11
CA GLU A 77 -28.69 5.94 -11.92
C GLU A 77 -28.71 5.15 -10.61
N ALA A 78 -28.78 3.82 -10.69
CA ALA A 78 -28.85 2.97 -9.51
C ALA A 78 -27.58 3.12 -8.65
N PRO A 79 -27.73 3.07 -7.31
CA PRO A 79 -26.57 3.09 -6.43
C PRO A 79 -25.63 1.90 -6.68
N PRO A 80 -24.35 1.99 -6.31
CA PRO A 80 -23.44 0.85 -6.36
C PRO A 80 -24.02 -0.38 -5.62
N ILE A 81 -24.16 -1.46 -6.37
CA ILE A 81 -24.64 -2.76 -5.88
C ILE A 81 -23.48 -3.75 -5.95
N THR A 82 -23.21 -4.38 -4.80
CA THR A 82 -22.18 -5.40 -4.65
C THR A 82 -22.81 -6.66 -4.06
N ARG A 83 -22.48 -7.84 -4.57
CA ARG A 83 -22.90 -9.10 -3.94
C ARG A 83 -22.24 -9.20 -2.56
N PHE A 84 -22.92 -9.80 -1.59
CA PHE A 84 -22.47 -9.98 -0.22
C PHE A 84 -22.56 -11.45 0.18
N GLY A 85 -21.41 -12.10 0.35
CA GLY A 85 -21.37 -13.50 0.79
C GLY A 85 -21.97 -14.47 -0.23
N GLU A 86 -23.10 -15.06 0.10
CA GLU A 86 -23.81 -16.09 -0.68
C GLU A 86 -24.40 -15.55 -2.00
N GLU A 87 -24.89 -16.46 -2.86
CA GLU A 87 -25.36 -16.09 -4.21
C GLU A 87 -26.53 -15.09 -4.22
N ASN A 88 -27.28 -14.96 -3.12
CA ASN A 88 -28.54 -14.20 -3.10
C ASN A 88 -28.54 -12.99 -2.15
N GLU A 89 -27.39 -12.60 -1.61
CA GLU A 89 -27.30 -11.46 -0.70
C GLU A 89 -26.48 -10.34 -1.33
N PHE A 90 -26.92 -9.09 -1.17
CA PHE A 90 -26.40 -7.92 -1.86
C PHE A 90 -26.36 -6.72 -0.92
N VAL A 91 -25.39 -5.85 -1.14
CA VAL A 91 -25.25 -4.57 -0.47
C VAL A 91 -25.45 -3.45 -1.50
N VAL A 92 -26.43 -2.60 -1.22
CA VAL A 92 -26.74 -1.37 -1.95
C VAL A 92 -26.17 -0.19 -1.16
N ARG A 93 -25.28 0.59 -1.78
CA ARG A 93 -24.67 1.77 -1.15
C ARG A 93 -25.29 3.03 -1.72
N ALA A 94 -26.28 3.59 -1.05
CA ALA A 94 -26.94 4.81 -1.46
C ALA A 94 -26.30 6.04 -0.81
N GLY A 95 -26.03 7.09 -1.58
CA GLY A 95 -25.70 8.40 -1.01
C GLY A 95 -26.93 8.96 -0.30
N LEU A 96 -26.76 9.58 0.88
CA LEU A 96 -27.89 10.10 1.64
C LEU A 96 -28.59 11.27 0.95
N GLY A 97 -27.92 12.05 0.10
CA GLY A 97 -28.54 13.22 -0.55
C GLY A 97 -29.13 14.28 0.40
N GLY A 98 -28.90 14.15 1.72
CA GLY A 98 -29.57 14.93 2.76
C GLY A 98 -30.87 14.32 3.31
N GLU A 99 -31.28 13.15 2.83
CA GLU A 99 -32.45 12.39 3.29
C GLU A 99 -32.13 11.54 4.52
N GLU A 100 -33.16 11.25 5.32
CA GLU A 100 -33.03 10.34 6.46
C GLU A 100 -32.93 8.88 6.00
N MET A 101 -32.25 8.06 6.81
CA MET A 101 -32.02 6.64 6.53
C MET A 101 -33.32 5.89 6.22
N ASP A 102 -34.37 6.13 7.00
CA ASP A 102 -35.64 5.42 6.84
C ASP A 102 -36.31 5.75 5.50
N VAL A 103 -36.15 6.98 5.00
CA VAL A 103 -36.65 7.40 3.69
C VAL A 103 -35.91 6.67 2.57
N VAL A 104 -34.58 6.61 2.65
CA VAL A 104 -33.74 5.92 1.66
C VAL A 104 -34.02 4.42 1.66
N ARG A 105 -34.13 3.82 2.86
CA ARG A 105 -34.50 2.41 3.03
C ARG A 105 -35.86 2.12 2.42
N GLN A 106 -36.87 2.91 2.76
CA GLN A 106 -38.24 2.70 2.30
C GLN A 106 -38.37 2.87 0.78
N ARG A 107 -37.63 3.82 0.18
CA ARG A 107 -37.55 3.96 -1.28
C ARG A 107 -36.98 2.71 -1.94
N ILE A 108 -35.85 2.21 -1.44
CA ILE A 108 -35.22 1.01 -1.98
C ILE A 108 -36.14 -0.21 -1.80
N GLU A 109 -36.77 -0.35 -0.64
CA GLU A 109 -37.73 -1.41 -0.35
C GLU A 109 -38.92 -1.38 -1.32
N GLN A 110 -39.50 -0.20 -1.56
CA GLN A 110 -40.60 -0.02 -2.52
C GLN A 110 -40.20 -0.33 -3.96
N GLN A 111 -39.02 0.13 -4.40
CA GLN A 111 -38.52 -0.16 -5.75
C GLN A 111 -38.25 -1.66 -5.94
N LEU A 112 -37.70 -2.32 -4.92
CA LEU A 112 -37.49 -3.76 -4.94
C LEU A 112 -38.82 -4.51 -4.91
N ALA A 113 -39.79 -4.10 -4.08
CA ALA A 113 -41.14 -4.69 -4.01
C ALA A 113 -41.93 -4.55 -5.33
N ALA A 114 -41.68 -3.47 -6.09
CA ALA A 114 -42.29 -3.28 -7.39
C ALA A 114 -41.70 -4.21 -8.47
N ALA A 115 -40.40 -4.54 -8.37
CA ALA A 115 -39.70 -5.37 -9.34
C ALA A 115 -39.68 -6.87 -8.97
N PHE A 116 -39.67 -7.16 -7.67
CA PHE A 116 -39.62 -8.48 -7.06
C PHE A 116 -40.78 -8.56 -6.05
N GLN A 117 -41.51 -9.67 -6.01
CA GLN A 117 -42.60 -9.82 -5.03
C GLN A 117 -42.09 -9.54 -3.61
N GLU A 118 -42.88 -8.86 -2.78
CA GLU A 118 -42.50 -8.41 -1.42
C GLU A 118 -41.94 -9.55 -0.55
N SER A 119 -42.43 -10.78 -0.74
CA SER A 119 -41.97 -11.97 -0.03
C SER A 119 -40.67 -12.57 -0.56
N SER A 120 -40.14 -12.10 -1.69
CA SER A 120 -38.95 -12.66 -2.34
C SER A 120 -37.63 -12.11 -1.80
N PHE A 121 -37.67 -11.07 -0.97
CA PHE A 121 -36.49 -10.46 -0.38
C PHE A 121 -36.74 -9.98 1.06
N SER A 122 -35.65 -9.78 1.80
CA SER A 122 -35.66 -9.21 3.13
C SER A 122 -34.48 -8.25 3.31
N ILE A 123 -34.70 -7.16 4.03
CA ILE A 123 -33.62 -6.24 4.42
C ILE A 123 -32.99 -6.78 5.70
N VAL A 124 -31.76 -7.26 5.59
CA VAL A 124 -31.03 -7.91 6.68
C VAL A 124 -30.39 -6.87 7.60
N ARG A 125 -29.85 -5.80 7.02
CA ARG A 125 -29.11 -4.77 7.75
C ARG A 125 -29.23 -3.43 7.04
N THR A 126 -29.30 -2.36 7.83
CA THR A 126 -29.14 -0.99 7.33
C THR A 126 -28.16 -0.26 8.24
N GLU A 127 -27.14 0.35 7.64
CA GLU A 127 -26.19 1.22 8.32
C GLU A 127 -26.18 2.57 7.64
N THR A 128 -25.98 3.64 8.41
CA THR A 128 -25.92 4.99 7.86
C THR A 128 -24.80 5.77 8.50
N VAL A 129 -24.04 6.46 7.67
CA VAL A 129 -22.99 7.39 8.07
C VAL A 129 -23.38 8.77 7.58
N GLY A 130 -23.62 9.70 8.50
CA GLY A 130 -23.94 11.09 8.14
C GLY A 130 -22.73 11.79 7.49
N PRO A 131 -22.95 12.74 6.56
CA PRO A 131 -21.88 13.40 5.80
C PRO A 131 -20.86 14.13 6.70
N LYS A 132 -21.32 14.69 7.82
CA LYS A 132 -20.43 15.32 8.81
C LYS A 132 -19.50 14.30 9.49
N ILE A 133 -20.05 13.13 9.86
CA ILE A 133 -19.26 12.05 10.48
C ILE A 133 -18.28 11.48 9.46
N GLY A 134 -18.72 11.29 8.20
CA GLY A 134 -17.85 10.81 7.12
C GLY A 134 -16.65 11.72 6.87
N ALA A 135 -16.87 13.03 6.78
CA ALA A 135 -15.79 14.01 6.62
C ALA A 135 -14.82 14.03 7.82
N GLU A 136 -15.34 13.88 9.04
CA GLU A 136 -14.51 13.77 10.25
C GLU A 136 -13.67 12.48 10.24
N LEU A 137 -14.25 11.34 9.87
CA LEU A 137 -13.55 10.06 9.72
C LEU A 137 -12.48 10.14 8.64
N GLN A 138 -12.76 10.79 7.52
CA GLN A 138 -11.78 10.97 6.44
C GLN A 138 -10.58 11.77 6.91
N THR A 139 -10.83 12.86 7.64
CA THR A 139 -9.77 13.70 8.18
C THR A 139 -8.94 12.93 9.22
N LYS A 140 -9.59 12.19 10.13
CA LYS A 140 -8.91 11.34 11.12
C LYS A 140 -8.08 10.22 10.47
N ALA A 141 -8.60 9.57 9.43
CA ALA A 141 -7.88 8.56 8.68
C ALA A 141 -6.62 9.14 8.00
N GLY A 142 -6.75 10.31 7.36
CA GLY A 142 -5.62 11.03 6.79
C GLY A 142 -4.57 11.40 7.84
N MET A 143 -5.00 11.91 9.01
CA MET A 143 -4.10 12.19 10.13
C MET A 143 -3.41 10.93 10.65
N ALA A 144 -4.13 9.80 10.77
CA ALA A 144 -3.56 8.54 11.23
C ALA A 144 -2.46 8.02 10.29
N ILE A 145 -2.66 8.12 8.98
CA ILE A 145 -1.63 7.80 7.97
C ILE A 145 -0.42 8.72 8.12
N LEU A 146 -0.64 10.03 8.26
CA LEU A 146 0.45 10.99 8.44
C LEU A 146 1.24 10.73 9.73
N PHE A 147 0.56 10.51 10.86
CA PHE A 147 1.21 10.18 12.13
C PHE A 147 1.96 8.86 12.06
N SER A 148 1.40 7.83 11.42
CA SER A 148 2.09 6.55 11.20
C SER A 148 3.36 6.72 10.35
N PHE A 149 3.30 7.54 9.31
CA PHE A 149 4.46 7.88 8.49
C PHE A 149 5.53 8.61 9.32
N ILE A 150 5.17 9.62 10.11
CA ILE A 150 6.11 10.35 10.98
C ILE A 150 6.73 9.42 12.04
N LEU A 151 5.92 8.60 12.72
CA LEU A 151 6.41 7.65 13.71
C LEU A 151 7.37 6.63 13.10
N THR A 152 7.07 6.18 11.87
CA THR A 152 7.98 5.37 11.07
C THR A 152 9.32 6.08 10.84
N LEU A 153 9.30 7.36 10.42
CA LEU A 153 10.53 8.14 10.25
C LEU A 153 11.35 8.23 11.54
N ILE A 154 10.69 8.51 12.66
CA ILE A 154 11.32 8.61 13.98
C ILE A 154 11.95 7.28 14.37
N TYR A 155 11.20 6.18 14.24
CA TYR A 155 11.69 4.84 14.53
C TYR A 155 12.94 4.52 13.71
N ILE A 156 12.89 4.77 12.40
CA ILE A 156 14.02 4.54 11.50
C ILE A 156 15.21 5.43 11.86
N ALA A 157 14.98 6.71 12.21
CA ALA A 157 16.04 7.65 12.59
C ALA A 157 16.75 7.23 13.88
N ILE A 158 16.03 6.64 14.84
CA ILE A 158 16.62 6.09 16.07
C ILE A 158 17.34 4.77 15.77
N ARG A 159 16.75 3.90 14.94
CA ARG A 159 17.24 2.55 14.69
C ARG A 159 18.43 2.48 13.71
N PHE A 160 18.49 3.41 12.74
CA PHE A 160 19.43 3.40 11.62
C PHE A 160 20.19 4.71 11.45
N GLN A 161 21.35 4.63 10.80
CA GLN A 161 22.07 5.82 10.35
C GLN A 161 21.24 6.57 9.30
N PHE A 162 21.36 7.91 9.26
CA PHE A 162 20.60 8.79 8.36
C PHE A 162 20.51 8.30 6.90
N ARG A 163 21.61 7.76 6.35
CA ARG A 163 21.68 7.25 4.96
C ARG A 163 20.75 6.04 4.73
N PHE A 164 20.71 5.12 5.69
CA PHE A 164 19.79 3.97 5.68
C PHE A 164 18.35 4.44 5.87
N GLY A 165 18.15 5.41 6.75
CA GLY A 165 16.81 5.93 6.98
C GLY A 165 16.18 6.52 5.73
N LEU A 166 16.91 7.39 5.02
CA LEU A 166 16.43 7.97 3.77
C LEU A 166 16.08 6.91 2.70
N ALA A 167 16.86 5.83 2.61
CA ALA A 167 16.58 4.74 1.69
C ALA A 167 15.29 3.97 2.03
N ALA A 168 15.05 3.72 3.33
CA ALA A 168 13.83 3.05 3.80
C ALA A 168 12.58 3.91 3.54
N VAL A 169 12.70 5.24 3.70
CA VAL A 169 11.60 6.18 3.38
C VAL A 169 11.23 6.13 1.91
N ILE A 170 12.24 6.15 1.03
CA ILE A 170 12.00 6.08 -0.42
C ILE A 170 11.25 4.79 -0.79
N ALA A 171 11.64 3.65 -0.21
CA ALA A 171 10.94 2.39 -0.44
C ALA A 171 9.50 2.41 0.11
N THR A 172 9.30 2.96 1.31
CA THR A 172 7.96 3.07 1.92
C THR A 172 7.03 3.96 1.09
N VAL A 173 7.52 5.11 0.60
CA VAL A 173 6.75 6.00 -0.28
C VAL A 173 6.39 5.29 -1.58
N HIS A 174 7.34 4.55 -2.17
CA HIS A 174 7.08 3.73 -3.34
C HIS A 174 5.94 2.73 -3.11
N ASP A 175 5.95 2.04 -1.97
CA ASP A 175 4.94 1.02 -1.65
C ASP A 175 3.55 1.61 -1.46
N ILE A 176 3.46 2.77 -0.78
CA ILE A 176 2.22 3.52 -0.63
C ILE A 176 1.71 3.97 -2.00
N MET A 177 2.57 4.49 -2.88
CA MET A 177 2.16 4.94 -4.22
C MET A 177 1.64 3.80 -5.09
N ILE A 178 2.27 2.63 -5.06
CA ILE A 178 1.77 1.44 -5.78
C ILE A 178 0.43 1.00 -5.18
N THR A 179 0.30 1.00 -3.85
CA THR A 179 -0.94 0.60 -3.18
C THR A 179 -2.11 1.53 -3.53
N LEU A 180 -1.90 2.84 -3.46
CA LEU A 180 -2.91 3.83 -3.87
C LEU A 180 -3.23 3.72 -5.36
N GLY A 181 -2.24 3.45 -6.20
CA GLY A 181 -2.44 3.22 -7.63
C GLY A 181 -3.30 1.99 -7.92
N PHE A 182 -3.03 0.88 -7.22
CA PHE A 182 -3.83 -0.33 -7.32
C PHE A 182 -5.28 -0.13 -6.91
N LEU A 183 -5.51 0.58 -5.79
CA LEU A 183 -6.85 0.96 -5.34
C LEU A 183 -7.59 1.78 -6.42
N ALA A 184 -6.91 2.76 -7.02
CA ALA A 184 -7.49 3.58 -8.07
C ALA A 184 -7.82 2.80 -9.35
N VAL A 185 -6.90 1.92 -9.79
CA VAL A 185 -7.04 1.13 -11.03
C VAL A 185 -8.19 0.14 -10.92
N LEU A 186 -8.29 -0.58 -9.81
CA LEU A 186 -9.33 -1.60 -9.61
C LEU A 186 -10.61 -1.03 -9.01
N ARG A 187 -10.66 0.27 -8.71
CA ARG A 187 -11.76 0.94 -8.01
C ARG A 187 -12.14 0.23 -6.70
N ILE A 188 -11.16 -0.29 -5.99
CA ILE A 188 -11.37 -0.88 -4.67
C ILE A 188 -11.80 0.22 -3.71
N GLU A 189 -12.79 -0.08 -2.88
CA GLU A 189 -13.36 0.88 -1.95
C GLU A 189 -12.37 1.19 -0.83
N ILE A 190 -12.10 2.48 -0.63
CA ILE A 190 -11.39 2.98 0.55
C ILE A 190 -12.44 3.13 1.66
N ALA A 191 -12.46 2.17 2.57
CA ALA A 191 -13.23 2.18 3.81
C ALA A 191 -12.26 2.12 5.02
N LEU A 192 -12.77 2.22 6.25
CA LEU A 192 -11.93 2.13 7.46
C LEU A 192 -11.05 0.86 7.49
N PRO A 193 -11.55 -0.35 7.13
CA PRO A 193 -10.70 -1.55 7.05
C PRO A 193 -9.57 -1.37 6.04
N THR A 194 -9.85 -0.86 4.85
CA THR A 194 -8.84 -0.62 3.81
C THR A 194 -7.75 0.34 4.29
N VAL A 195 -8.09 1.38 5.04
CA VAL A 195 -7.11 2.28 5.67
C VAL A 195 -6.24 1.53 6.68
N ALA A 196 -6.84 0.66 7.50
CA ALA A 196 -6.07 -0.17 8.43
C ALA A 196 -5.12 -1.13 7.70
N ALA A 197 -5.51 -1.67 6.53
CA ALA A 197 -4.63 -2.46 5.69
C ALA A 197 -3.43 -1.64 5.21
N ILE A 198 -3.63 -0.42 4.70
CA ILE A 198 -2.55 0.48 4.26
C ILE A 198 -1.56 0.74 5.41
N LEU A 199 -2.06 1.06 6.61
CA LEU A 199 -1.22 1.26 7.80
C LEU A 199 -0.41 0.02 8.16
N THR A 200 -1.02 -1.16 8.02
CA THR A 200 -0.36 -2.45 8.28
C THR A 200 0.77 -2.72 7.28
N ILE A 201 0.56 -2.39 6.00
CA ILE A 201 1.55 -2.57 4.93
C ILE A 201 2.80 -1.75 5.18
N VAL A 202 2.65 -0.52 5.70
CA VAL A 202 3.80 0.32 6.07
C VAL A 202 4.70 -0.43 7.07
N GLY A 203 4.12 -0.99 8.13
CA GLY A 203 4.87 -1.79 9.11
C GLY A 203 5.50 -3.04 8.50
N TYR A 204 4.76 -3.76 7.65
CA TYR A 204 5.22 -4.99 7.03
C TYR A 204 6.40 -4.77 6.06
N SER A 205 6.29 -3.78 5.18
CA SER A 205 7.36 -3.39 4.24
C SER A 205 8.64 -2.96 4.95
N LEU A 206 8.48 -2.20 6.05
CA LEU A 206 9.62 -1.80 6.87
C LEU A 206 10.34 -2.99 7.50
N ASN A 207 9.60 -3.99 7.99
CA ASN A 207 10.21 -5.17 8.60
C ASN A 207 11.21 -5.85 7.66
N ASP A 208 10.86 -6.05 6.39
CA ASP A 208 11.76 -6.64 5.40
C ASP A 208 12.98 -5.73 5.11
N THR A 209 12.74 -4.43 4.99
CA THR A 209 13.81 -3.44 4.77
C THR A 209 14.80 -3.42 5.94
N ILE A 210 14.32 -3.52 7.19
CA ILE A 210 15.13 -3.56 8.41
C ILE A 210 16.06 -4.77 8.41
N VAL A 211 15.53 -5.95 8.07
CA VAL A 211 16.31 -7.20 8.05
C VAL A 211 17.46 -7.10 7.03
N VAL A 212 17.17 -6.64 5.81
CA VAL A 212 18.18 -6.45 4.77
C VAL A 212 19.21 -5.41 5.19
N PHE A 213 18.78 -4.27 5.75
CA PHE A 213 19.65 -3.18 6.14
C PHE A 213 20.55 -3.51 7.33
N ASP A 214 20.03 -4.25 8.32
CA ASP A 214 20.85 -4.75 9.42
C ASP A 214 21.93 -5.69 8.90
N ARG A 215 21.61 -6.58 7.95
CA ARG A 215 22.61 -7.47 7.37
C ARG A 215 23.66 -6.73 6.56
N ILE A 216 23.27 -5.73 5.77
CA ILE A 216 24.21 -4.83 5.07
C ILE A 216 25.13 -4.15 6.08
N ARG A 217 24.60 -3.66 7.20
CA ARG A 217 25.39 -3.01 8.26
C ARG A 217 26.35 -3.99 8.93
N GLU A 218 25.91 -5.21 9.20
CA GLU A 218 26.74 -6.27 9.78
C GLU A 218 27.90 -6.63 8.85
N ASN A 219 27.63 -6.85 7.56
CA ASN A 219 28.66 -7.12 6.55
C ASN A 219 29.62 -5.94 6.36
N LEU A 220 29.13 -4.69 6.41
CA LEU A 220 29.98 -3.49 6.38
C LEU A 220 30.92 -3.37 7.58
N ASN A 221 30.51 -3.84 8.76
CA ASN A 221 31.33 -3.79 9.97
C ASN A 221 32.19 -5.06 10.17
N SER A 222 32.01 -6.08 9.32
CA SER A 222 32.83 -7.28 9.32
C SER A 222 34.25 -6.99 8.84
N ARG A 223 35.22 -7.84 9.22
CA ARG A 223 36.63 -7.64 8.87
C ARG A 223 36.80 -7.59 7.35
N GLY A 224 37.31 -6.47 6.84
CA GLY A 224 37.49 -6.25 5.40
C GLY A 224 36.24 -5.78 4.64
N GLY A 225 35.06 -5.75 5.26
CA GLY A 225 33.80 -5.37 4.61
C GLY A 225 33.81 -3.96 4.01
N ARG A 226 34.46 -3.00 4.68
CA ARG A 226 34.64 -1.63 4.14
C ARG A 226 35.56 -1.52 2.93
N ARG A 227 36.33 -2.58 2.63
CA ARG A 227 37.23 -2.66 1.45
C ARG A 227 36.61 -3.43 0.29
N GLN A 228 35.53 -4.19 0.54
CA GLN A 228 34.78 -4.91 -0.48
C GLN A 228 34.06 -3.92 -1.41
N ASP A 229 33.80 -4.34 -2.64
CA ASP A 229 32.94 -3.56 -3.54
C ASP A 229 31.53 -3.41 -2.92
N PRO A 230 30.98 -2.19 -2.82
CA PRO A 230 29.67 -1.97 -2.21
C PRO A 230 28.52 -2.70 -2.89
N VAL A 231 28.61 -3.01 -4.18
CA VAL A 231 27.58 -3.75 -4.91
C VAL A 231 27.61 -5.22 -4.51
N GLU A 232 28.79 -5.82 -4.46
CA GLU A 232 28.98 -7.21 -4.02
C GLU A 232 28.52 -7.41 -2.58
N LEU A 233 28.90 -6.49 -1.69
CA LEU A 233 28.51 -6.55 -0.27
C LEU A 233 26.98 -6.51 -0.10
N ILE A 234 26.29 -5.63 -0.85
CA ILE A 234 24.83 -5.53 -0.77
C ILE A 234 24.18 -6.79 -1.37
N ASN A 235 24.65 -7.28 -2.51
CA ASN A 235 24.14 -8.53 -3.09
C ASN A 235 24.31 -9.71 -2.12
N GLN A 236 25.50 -9.85 -1.51
CA GLN A 236 25.74 -10.87 -0.49
C GLN A 236 24.74 -10.76 0.66
N SER A 237 24.56 -9.54 1.19
CA SER A 237 23.64 -9.28 2.31
C SER A 237 22.20 -9.65 1.98
N ILE A 238 21.73 -9.34 0.77
CA ILE A 238 20.38 -9.71 0.30
C ILE A 238 20.25 -11.23 0.19
N ASN A 239 21.24 -11.92 -0.40
CA ASN A 239 21.20 -13.37 -0.54
C ASN A 239 21.17 -14.08 0.82
N GLU A 240 21.93 -13.59 1.81
CA GLU A 240 21.94 -14.12 3.18
C GLU A 240 20.59 -13.96 3.89
N THR A 241 19.83 -12.89 3.61
CA THR A 241 18.52 -12.66 4.23
C THR A 241 17.34 -13.22 3.43
N LEU A 242 17.56 -13.56 2.16
CA LEU A 242 16.53 -14.02 1.22
C LEU A 242 15.65 -15.17 1.76
N PRO A 243 16.19 -16.26 2.37
CA PRO A 243 15.34 -17.32 2.89
C PRO A 243 14.36 -16.81 3.94
N ARG A 244 14.82 -15.92 4.84
CA ARG A 244 13.97 -15.36 5.89
C ARG A 244 12.84 -14.53 5.30
N THR A 245 13.18 -13.58 4.45
CA THR A 245 12.22 -12.67 3.82
C THR A 245 11.19 -13.42 2.99
N ILE A 246 11.61 -14.40 2.17
CA ILE A 246 10.67 -15.19 1.36
C ILE A 246 9.78 -16.08 2.24
N LEU A 247 10.32 -16.69 3.30
CA LEU A 247 9.52 -17.54 4.18
C LEU A 247 8.50 -16.73 4.99
N THR A 248 8.88 -15.58 5.55
CA THR A 248 7.95 -14.73 6.29
C THR A 248 6.83 -14.23 5.38
N SER A 249 7.17 -13.70 4.21
CA SER A 249 6.18 -13.19 3.26
C SER A 249 5.33 -14.28 2.64
N GLY A 250 5.93 -15.43 2.32
CA GLY A 250 5.22 -16.58 1.80
C GLY A 250 4.20 -17.14 2.79
N THR A 251 4.56 -17.29 4.07
CA THR A 251 3.62 -17.77 5.09
C THR A 251 2.48 -16.78 5.34
N THR A 252 2.77 -15.47 5.39
CA THR A 252 1.72 -14.44 5.46
C THR A 252 0.81 -14.49 4.23
N LEU A 253 1.36 -14.63 3.02
CA LEU A 253 0.57 -14.73 1.80
C LEU A 253 -0.34 -15.95 1.78
N VAL A 254 0.09 -17.10 2.28
CA VAL A 254 -0.77 -18.30 2.38
C VAL A 254 -2.01 -18.02 3.25
N VAL A 255 -1.82 -17.37 4.39
CA VAL A 255 -2.95 -17.00 5.28
C VAL A 255 -3.86 -15.98 4.61
N LEU A 256 -3.29 -14.96 3.97
CA LEU A 256 -4.07 -13.93 3.28
C LEU A 256 -4.82 -14.50 2.07
N LEU A 257 -4.24 -15.44 1.32
CA LEU A 257 -4.92 -16.11 0.22
C LEU A 257 -6.09 -16.97 0.72
N ALA A 258 -5.92 -17.68 1.84
CA ALA A 258 -7.02 -18.40 2.48
C ALA A 258 -8.14 -17.44 2.91
N LEU A 259 -7.78 -16.29 3.52
CA LEU A 259 -8.75 -15.24 3.87
C LEU A 259 -9.42 -14.61 2.64
N LEU A 260 -8.72 -14.47 1.52
CA LEU A 260 -9.31 -13.93 0.29
C LEU A 260 -10.37 -14.87 -0.29
N VAL A 261 -10.12 -16.19 -0.22
CA VAL A 261 -11.05 -17.21 -0.73
C VAL A 261 -12.21 -17.46 0.23
N VAL A 262 -11.96 -17.48 1.55
CA VAL A 262 -12.94 -17.89 2.57
C VAL A 262 -13.59 -16.71 3.30
N GLY A 263 -12.93 -15.56 3.38
CA GLY A 263 -13.30 -14.43 4.24
C GLY A 263 -14.56 -13.66 3.83
N GLY A 264 -15.15 -13.96 2.68
CA GLY A 264 -16.32 -13.26 2.17
C GLY A 264 -16.01 -11.81 1.77
N VAL A 265 -17.06 -11.05 1.47
CA VAL A 265 -16.92 -9.74 0.81
C VAL A 265 -16.45 -8.62 1.74
N VAL A 266 -16.73 -8.75 3.05
CA VAL A 266 -16.46 -7.69 4.04
C VAL A 266 -14.97 -7.44 4.17
N ILE A 267 -14.16 -8.50 4.12
CA ILE A 267 -12.70 -8.40 4.24
C ILE A 267 -11.97 -8.62 2.91
N LYS A 268 -12.70 -8.75 1.79
CA LYS A 268 -12.08 -8.99 0.47
C LYS A 268 -11.16 -7.86 0.07
N ASP A 269 -11.64 -6.61 0.19
CA ASP A 269 -10.88 -5.42 -0.18
C ASP A 269 -9.68 -5.22 0.76
N PHE A 270 -9.92 -5.36 2.06
CA PHE A 270 -8.88 -5.37 3.10
C PHE A 270 -7.76 -6.39 2.78
N THR A 271 -8.14 -7.63 2.50
CA THR A 271 -7.21 -8.74 2.28
C THR A 271 -6.47 -8.57 0.94
N SER A 272 -7.15 -8.11 -0.11
CA SER A 272 -6.55 -7.83 -1.42
C SER A 272 -5.44 -6.78 -1.30
N VAL A 273 -5.69 -5.74 -0.49
CA VAL A 273 -4.70 -4.68 -0.24
C VAL A 273 -3.52 -5.22 0.55
N LEU A 274 -3.74 -6.02 1.60
CA LEU A 274 -2.65 -6.67 2.33
C LEU A 274 -1.80 -7.60 1.45
N ILE A 275 -2.42 -8.41 0.59
CA ILE A 275 -1.70 -9.30 -0.35
C ILE A 275 -0.77 -8.48 -1.23
N LEU A 276 -1.30 -7.42 -1.85
CA LEU A 276 -0.48 -6.52 -2.67
C LEU A 276 0.66 -5.94 -1.84
N GLY A 277 0.38 -5.43 -0.64
CA GLY A 277 1.40 -4.80 0.19
C GLY A 277 2.50 -5.73 0.65
N VAL A 278 2.18 -7.00 0.96
CA VAL A 278 3.20 -8.01 1.28
C VAL A 278 4.09 -8.28 0.06
N ILE A 279 3.50 -8.47 -1.13
CA ILE A 279 4.26 -8.70 -2.37
C ILE A 279 5.15 -7.49 -2.68
N VAL A 280 4.57 -6.29 -2.66
CA VAL A 280 5.27 -5.05 -3.01
C VAL A 280 6.35 -4.72 -1.98
N GLY A 281 6.10 -4.88 -0.68
CA GLY A 281 7.08 -4.62 0.38
C GLY A 281 8.28 -5.57 0.32
N THR A 282 8.04 -6.85 0.09
CA THR A 282 9.13 -7.82 -0.10
C THR A 282 9.95 -7.52 -1.34
N TYR A 283 9.30 -7.17 -2.44
CA TYR A 283 9.99 -6.75 -3.66
C TYR A 283 10.76 -5.44 -3.47
N SER A 284 10.18 -4.44 -2.80
CA SER A 284 10.74 -3.10 -2.67
C SER A 284 11.97 -3.07 -1.76
N SER A 285 11.99 -3.85 -0.68
CA SER A 285 13.15 -3.97 0.21
C SER A 285 14.42 -4.41 -0.54
N ILE A 286 14.26 -5.31 -1.52
CA ILE A 286 15.34 -5.85 -2.35
C ILE A 286 15.69 -4.92 -3.51
N PHE A 287 14.69 -4.51 -4.30
CA PHE A 287 14.92 -3.85 -5.60
C PHE A 287 14.79 -2.33 -5.58
N ILE A 288 14.31 -1.74 -4.50
CA ILE A 288 14.14 -0.28 -4.35
C ILE A 288 15.01 0.24 -3.20
N ALA A 289 14.84 -0.30 -2.00
CA ALA A 289 15.53 0.18 -0.80
C ALA A 289 17.05 0.00 -0.89
N SER A 290 17.52 -1.21 -1.24
CA SER A 290 18.95 -1.53 -1.30
C SER A 290 19.71 -0.74 -2.39
N PRO A 291 19.19 -0.60 -3.64
CA PRO A 291 19.78 0.30 -4.63
C PRO A 291 19.70 1.78 -4.26
N ALA A 292 18.63 2.22 -3.58
CA ALA A 292 18.52 3.59 -3.09
C ALA A 292 19.63 3.88 -2.06
N LEU A 293 19.85 2.96 -1.12
CA LEU A 293 20.93 3.04 -0.15
C LEU A 293 22.30 3.18 -0.82
N LEU A 294 22.59 2.34 -1.83
CA LEU A 294 23.84 2.39 -2.57
C LEU A 294 24.06 3.76 -3.25
N ARG A 295 23.02 4.32 -3.87
CA ARG A 295 23.09 5.64 -4.52
C ARG A 295 23.31 6.76 -3.49
N ILE A 296 22.61 6.69 -2.35
CA ILE A 296 22.74 7.65 -1.26
C ILE A 296 24.16 7.62 -0.70
N GLN A 297 24.70 6.44 -0.38
CA GLN A 297 26.07 6.30 0.12
C GLN A 297 27.09 6.89 -0.86
N LYS A 298 27.02 6.52 -2.16
CA LYS A 298 27.90 7.07 -3.20
C LYS A 298 27.83 8.61 -3.29
N TYR A 299 26.64 9.18 -3.17
CA TYR A 299 26.45 10.64 -3.19
C TYR A 299 27.14 11.32 -1.99
N PHE A 300 26.93 10.81 -0.78
CA PHE A 300 27.53 11.38 0.43
C PHE A 300 29.06 11.21 0.45
N ASP A 301 29.58 10.05 0.05
CA ASP A 301 31.03 9.79 0.00
C ASP A 301 31.72 10.70 -1.03
N ARG A 302 31.10 10.94 -2.19
CA ARG A 302 31.58 11.92 -3.18
C ARG A 302 31.61 13.33 -2.59
N LYS A 303 30.56 13.73 -1.87
CA LYS A 303 30.48 15.06 -1.23
C LYS A 303 31.54 15.26 -0.15
N GLU A 304 31.83 14.23 0.63
CA GLU A 304 32.91 14.25 1.64
C GLU A 304 34.29 14.34 0.98
N LYS A 305 34.56 13.57 -0.08
CA LYS A 305 35.82 13.66 -0.85
C LYS A 305 36.03 15.06 -1.44
N LEU A 306 34.99 15.68 -2.00
CA LEU A 306 35.07 17.05 -2.55
C LEU A 306 35.33 18.11 -1.47
N LYS A 307 34.75 17.96 -0.27
CA LYS A 307 35.02 18.85 0.87
C LYS A 307 36.42 18.66 1.45
N GLY A 308 36.91 17.42 1.52
CA GLY A 308 38.27 17.09 1.95
C GLY A 308 39.35 17.55 0.97
N GLY A 309 39.08 17.46 -0.35
CA GLY A 309 39.95 17.98 -1.40
C GLY A 309 40.11 19.50 -1.36
N LYS A 310 39.03 20.23 -1.10
CA LYS A 310 39.08 21.70 -0.90
C LYS A 310 39.85 22.13 0.34
N LYS A 311 39.82 21.34 1.43
CA LYS A 311 40.62 21.63 2.65
C LYS A 311 42.12 21.37 2.47
N ARG A 312 42.51 20.44 1.59
CA ARG A 312 43.92 20.13 1.30
C ARG A 312 44.57 21.11 0.31
N SER A 313 43.79 21.85 -0.48
CA SER A 313 44.32 22.86 -1.40
C SER A 313 44.48 24.25 -0.78
N SER A 314 44.20 24.42 0.52
CA SER A 314 44.24 25.70 1.23
C SER A 314 45.13 25.63 2.48
N GLY A 315 46.45 25.65 2.28
CA GLY A 315 47.45 26.09 3.28
C GLY A 315 48.68 25.17 3.46
N PRO A 316 49.86 25.73 3.81
CA PRO A 316 50.54 26.91 3.25
C PRO A 316 51.75 26.49 2.40
N VAL A 317 52.10 27.27 1.37
CA VAL A 317 53.45 27.20 0.78
C VAL A 317 54.34 28.07 1.67
N SER A 318 55.08 27.45 2.58
CA SER A 318 56.19 28.09 3.27
C SER A 318 57.37 27.14 3.33
N VAL A 319 58.39 27.37 2.50
CA VAL A 319 59.80 27.15 2.89
C VAL A 319 60.66 28.21 2.20
N SER A 320 61.54 28.79 3.01
CA SER A 320 62.48 29.88 2.79
C SER A 320 63.73 29.55 1.95
N ALA A 321 64.32 30.58 1.35
CA ALA A 321 65.77 30.85 1.25
C ALA A 321 65.87 32.30 0.74
N GLY A 322 66.64 33.25 1.26
CA GLY A 322 67.76 33.28 2.18
C GLY A 322 68.71 34.38 1.67
N VAL A 323 69.02 35.39 2.49
CA VAL A 323 70.30 36.13 2.58
C VAL A 323 70.42 36.64 4.01
#